data_AF-A0A7X7A448-F1
#
_entry.id   AF-A0A7X7A448-F1
#
_cell.length_a   1.000
_cell.length_b   1.000
_cell.length_c   1.000
_cell.angle_alpha   90.00
_cell.angle_beta   90.00
_cell.angle_gamma   90.00
#
_symmetry.space_group_name_H-M   'P 1'
#
loop_
_entity.id
_entity.type
_entity.pdbx_description
1 polymer ?
#
loop_
_entity_poly.entity_id
_entity_poly.type
_entity_poly.pdbx_seq_one_letter_code
_entity_poly.pdbx_strand_id
1 'polypeptide(L)'
;MRISPFTKSVTIDDARFFLQISYQAKRGFAECVKLGDLAKGATDPESVQITLSDLELGKLVDVLVNNRCVIGWEGVEIENESGEVKPLPFSQENVRSLDFSTLIELATHAMNFAFQSRGNAGGSESK
;
A
#
# COMPACT_ATOMS: atom_id res chain seq x y z
N MET A 1 -2.00 20.53 17.69
CA MET A 1 -2.07 20.35 16.22
C MET A 1 -2.43 18.89 15.96
N ARG A 2 -3.70 18.58 15.64
CA ARG A 2 -4.08 17.20 15.27
C ARG A 2 -3.60 17.00 13.84
N ILE A 3 -2.51 16.27 13.66
CA ILE A 3 -2.06 15.82 12.35
C ILE A 3 -3.17 14.87 11.87
N SER A 4 -3.99 15.30 10.91
CA SER A 4 -4.93 14.40 10.26
C SER A 4 -4.14 13.19 9.76
N PRO A 5 -4.64 11.95 9.99
CA PRO A 5 -3.97 10.80 9.41
C PRO A 5 -3.84 11.04 7.91
N PHE A 6 -2.63 10.89 7.37
CA PHE A 6 -2.34 11.08 5.96
C PHE A 6 -3.09 10.02 5.15
N THR A 7 -4.34 10.32 4.78
CA THR A 7 -5.13 9.51 3.87
C THR A 7 -4.67 9.80 2.45
N LYS A 8 -4.35 8.75 1.69
CA LYS A 8 -3.98 8.81 0.28
C LYS A 8 -5.00 8.02 -0.53
N SER A 9 -5.46 8.53 -1.66
CA SER A 9 -6.29 7.77 -2.57
C SER A 9 -5.47 7.18 -3.71
N VAL A 10 -5.80 5.97 -4.13
CA VAL A 10 -5.25 5.27 -5.30
C VAL A 10 -6.43 4.88 -6.19
N THR A 11 -6.27 5.00 -7.50
CA THR A 11 -7.24 4.49 -8.46
C THR A 11 -6.61 3.29 -9.16
N ILE A 12 -7.32 2.16 -9.15
CA ILE A 12 -6.95 0.91 -9.82
C ILE A 12 -8.14 0.55 -10.69
N ASP A 13 -7.89 0.38 -11.98
CA ASP A 13 -8.94 0.32 -13.01
C ASP A 13 -9.92 1.51 -12.87
N ASP A 14 -11.20 1.24 -12.62
CA ASP A 14 -12.24 2.25 -12.40
C ASP A 14 -12.60 2.45 -10.91
N ALA A 15 -11.95 1.69 -10.01
CA ALA A 15 -12.21 1.74 -8.59
C ALA A 15 -11.24 2.67 -7.86
N ARG A 16 -11.75 3.41 -6.87
CA ARG A 16 -10.96 4.30 -6.03
C ARG A 16 -10.83 3.74 -4.63
N PHE A 17 -9.61 3.61 -4.13
CA PHE A 17 -9.28 3.10 -2.81
C PHE A 17 -8.68 4.19 -1.93
N PHE A 18 -9.00 4.16 -0.64
CA PHE A 18 -8.45 5.09 0.35
C PHE A 18 -7.53 4.33 1.30
N LEU A 19 -6.29 4.82 1.42
CA LEU A 19 -5.23 4.19 2.20
C LEU A 19 -4.84 5.09 3.38
N GLN A 20 -4.64 4.47 4.53
CA GLN A 20 -4.05 5.09 5.72
C GLN A 20 -2.93 4.19 6.24
N ILE A 21 -1.71 4.75 6.29
CA ILE A 21 -0.52 3.98 6.66
C ILE A 21 -0.16 4.25 8.12
N SER A 22 -0.31 3.22 8.95
CA SER A 22 0.12 3.27 10.36
C SER A 22 1.64 3.09 10.50
N TYR A 23 2.17 3.46 11.67
CA TYR A 23 3.59 3.18 11.97
C TYR A 23 3.92 1.68 11.95
N GLN A 24 2.98 0.84 12.42
CA GLN A 24 3.13 -0.62 12.39
C GLN A 24 3.14 -1.15 10.96
N ALA A 25 2.24 -0.66 10.09
CA ALA A 25 2.24 -0.99 8.67
C ALA A 25 3.57 -0.63 8.01
N LYS A 26 4.09 0.58 8.29
CA LYS A 26 5.39 1.03 7.77
C LYS A 26 6.54 0.10 8.17
N ARG A 27 6.54 -0.38 9.42
CA ARG A 27 7.53 -1.37 9.88
C ARG A 27 7.36 -2.71 9.16
N GLY A 28 6.13 -3.20 9.03
CA GLY A 28 5.85 -4.44 8.30
C GLY A 28 6.32 -4.36 6.84
N PHE A 29 6.04 -3.27 6.15
CA PHE A 29 6.51 -3.05 4.78
C PHE A 29 8.04 -3.00 4.68
N ALA A 30 8.72 -2.41 5.67
CA ALA A 30 10.18 -2.42 5.73
C ALA A 30 10.79 -3.82 5.93
N GLU A 31 10.06 -4.71 6.61
CA GLU A 31 10.48 -6.12 6.78
C GLU A 31 10.20 -6.95 5.51
N CYS A 32 9.19 -6.58 4.71
CA CYS A 32 8.93 -7.20 3.40
C CYS A 32 9.98 -6.84 2.34
N VAL A 33 10.58 -5.66 2.47
CA VAL A 33 11.71 -5.28 1.64
C VAL A 33 12.94 -5.99 2.21
N LYS A 34 13.55 -6.90 1.43
CA LYS A 34 14.90 -7.40 1.75
C LYS A 34 15.91 -6.26 1.63
N LEU A 35 15.93 -5.35 2.60
CA LEU A 35 16.88 -4.24 2.69
C LEU A 35 18.34 -4.72 2.61
N GLY A 36 18.59 -5.99 2.96
CA GLY A 36 19.89 -6.64 2.84
C GLY A 36 20.36 -6.97 1.42
N ASP A 37 19.48 -7.03 0.42
CA ASP A 37 19.86 -7.36 -0.98
C ASP A 37 19.82 -6.12 -1.89
N LEU A 38 18.96 -5.14 -1.61
CA LEU A 38 18.90 -3.88 -2.38
C LEU A 38 20.09 -2.93 -2.12
N ALA A 39 20.72 -3.02 -0.94
CA ALA A 39 21.85 -2.15 -0.56
C ALA A 39 23.24 -2.74 -0.86
N LYS A 40 23.33 -4.01 -1.28
CA LYS A 40 24.63 -4.68 -1.51
C LYS A 40 25.30 -4.33 -2.84
N GLY A 41 24.60 -3.64 -3.75
CA GLY A 41 25.13 -3.25 -5.06
C GLY A 41 24.85 -1.80 -5.47
N ALA A 42 24.07 -1.03 -4.70
CA ALA A 42 23.73 0.34 -5.03
C ALA A 42 24.73 1.32 -4.42
N THR A 43 25.41 2.10 -5.26
CA THR A 43 26.34 3.17 -4.84
C THR A 43 25.61 4.33 -4.15
N ASP A 44 24.28 4.41 -4.32
CA ASP A 44 23.39 5.38 -3.69
C ASP A 44 22.11 4.68 -3.18
N PRO A 45 21.88 4.58 -1.86
CA PRO A 45 20.72 3.93 -1.27
C PRO A 45 19.39 4.67 -1.55
N GLU A 46 19.42 5.92 -2.03
CA GLU A 46 18.22 6.67 -2.42
C GLU A 46 17.77 6.40 -3.87
N SER A 47 18.63 5.77 -4.67
CA SER A 47 18.37 5.40 -6.07
C SER A 47 17.78 4.00 -6.26
N VAL A 48 17.52 3.29 -5.16
CA VAL A 48 17.09 1.89 -5.16
C VAL A 48 15.68 1.77 -5.77
N GLN A 49 15.61 1.30 -7.02
CA GLN A 49 14.38 0.86 -7.65
C GLN A 49 14.01 -0.51 -7.10
N ILE A 50 12.93 -0.60 -6.33
CA ILE A 50 12.38 -1.87 -5.86
C ILE A 50 11.67 -2.55 -7.04
N THR A 51 12.21 -3.68 -7.51
CA THR A 51 11.52 -4.49 -8.52
C THR A 51 10.57 -5.48 -7.86
N LEU A 52 9.41 -5.76 -8.47
CA LEU A 52 8.39 -6.67 -7.93
C LEU A 52 8.93 -8.10 -7.68
N SER A 53 10.01 -8.47 -8.37
CA SER A 53 10.72 -9.75 -8.24
C SER A 53 11.40 -9.93 -6.87
N ASP A 54 11.71 -8.84 -6.17
CA ASP A 54 12.42 -8.83 -4.89
C ASP A 54 11.48 -8.88 -3.67
N LEU A 55 10.17 -8.77 -3.90
CA LEU A 55 9.16 -8.66 -2.85
C LEU A 55 8.50 -10.02 -2.58
N GLU A 56 8.41 -10.40 -1.32
CA GLU A 56 7.50 -11.47 -0.90
C GLU A 56 6.06 -10.97 -0.97
N LEU A 57 5.46 -11.04 -2.17
CA LEU A 57 4.15 -10.44 -2.47
C LEU A 57 3.05 -10.85 -1.48
N GLY A 58 3.04 -12.12 -1.05
CA GLY A 58 2.12 -12.60 -0.01
C GLY A 58 2.29 -11.87 1.32
N LYS A 59 3.53 -11.63 1.77
CA LYS A 59 3.80 -10.86 2.99
C LYS A 59 3.42 -9.40 2.84
N LEU A 60 3.61 -8.82 1.65
CA LEU A 60 3.21 -7.44 1.36
C LEU A 60 1.69 -7.27 1.52
N VAL A 61 0.92 -8.20 0.95
CA VAL A 61 -0.54 -8.24 1.10
C VAL A 61 -0.93 -8.49 2.56
N ASP A 62 -0.25 -9.39 3.27
CA ASP A 62 -0.51 -9.62 4.69
C ASP A 62 -0.29 -8.36 5.53
N VAL A 63 0.75 -7.57 5.26
CA VAL A 63 0.97 -6.30 5.96
C VAL A 63 -0.18 -5.34 5.69
N LEU A 64 -0.60 -5.19 4.43
CA LEU A 64 -1.73 -4.32 4.05
C LEU A 64 -3.00 -4.69 4.82
N VAL A 65 -3.37 -5.98 4.81
CA VAL A 65 -4.62 -6.47 5.40
C VAL A 65 -4.56 -6.47 6.93
N ASN A 66 -3.49 -7.01 7.52
CA ASN A 66 -3.40 -7.15 8.98
C ASN A 66 -3.25 -5.80 9.68
N ASN A 67 -2.70 -4.79 9.00
CA ASN A 67 -2.63 -3.43 9.54
C ASN A 67 -3.80 -2.53 9.12
N ARG A 68 -4.82 -3.08 8.44
CA ARG A 68 -6.04 -2.37 8.02
C ARG A 68 -5.72 -1.09 7.25
N CYS A 69 -4.77 -1.19 6.31
CA CYS A 69 -4.30 -0.03 5.57
C CYS A 69 -5.35 0.55 4.62
N VAL A 70 -6.26 -0.28 4.11
CA VAL A 70 -7.39 0.17 3.27
C VAL A 70 -8.51 0.63 4.20
N ILE A 71 -8.92 1.89 4.11
CA ILE A 71 -9.95 2.49 4.98
C ILE A 71 -11.25 2.85 4.25
N GLY A 72 -11.33 2.55 2.96
CA GLY A 72 -12.52 2.73 2.15
C GLY A 72 -12.26 2.42 0.68
N TRP A 73 -13.34 2.24 -0.09
CA TRP A 73 -13.29 2.24 -1.55
C TRP A 73 -14.62 2.69 -2.18
N GLU A 74 -14.55 3.09 -3.43
CA GLU A 74 -15.66 3.48 -4.31
C GLU A 74 -15.50 2.77 -5.65
N GLY A 75 -16.61 2.36 -6.27
CA GLY A 75 -16.58 1.74 -7.61
C GLY A 75 -16.05 0.30 -7.66
N VAL A 76 -15.90 -0.37 -6.51
CA VAL A 76 -15.52 -1.79 -6.49
C VAL A 76 -16.74 -2.66 -6.72
N GLU A 77 -16.67 -3.48 -7.76
CA GLU A 77 -17.69 -4.46 -8.10
C GLU A 77 -17.12 -5.87 -7.98
N ILE A 78 -17.98 -6.83 -7.66
CA ILE A 78 -17.64 -8.24 -7.60
C ILE A 78 -18.65 -9.05 -8.40
N GLU A 79 -18.16 -10.03 -9.14
CA GLU A 79 -18.99 -11.02 -9.83
C GLU A 79 -19.33 -12.15 -8.85
N ASN A 80 -20.62 -12.46 -8.71
CA ASN A 80 -21.06 -13.60 -7.90
C ASN A 80 -20.96 -14.94 -8.69
N GLU A 81 -21.22 -16.07 -8.01
CA GLU A 81 -21.18 -17.40 -8.63
C GLU A 81 -22.19 -17.58 -9.79
N SER A 82 -23.16 -16.68 -9.92
CA SER A 82 -24.15 -16.65 -10.99
C SER A 82 -23.74 -15.75 -12.18
N GLY A 83 -22.56 -15.13 -12.14
CA GLY A 83 -22.07 -14.20 -13.16
C GLY A 83 -22.65 -12.78 -13.07
N GLU A 84 -23.37 -12.46 -12.00
CA GLU A 84 -23.96 -11.13 -11.79
C GLU A 84 -22.96 -10.21 -11.07
N VAL A 85 -22.75 -9.03 -11.64
CA VAL A 85 -21.89 -7.97 -11.11
C VAL A 85 -22.67 -7.13 -10.10
N LYS A 86 -22.16 -7.02 -8.88
CA LYS A 86 -22.75 -6.19 -7.82
C LYS A 86 -21.69 -5.36 -7.10
N PRO A 87 -22.05 -4.18 -6.55
CA PRO A 87 -21.11 -3.41 -5.74
C PRO A 87 -20.69 -4.18 -4.49
N LEU A 88 -19.38 -4.22 -4.22
CA LEU A 88 -18.85 -4.77 -2.98
C LEU A 88 -18.86 -3.67 -1.90
N PRO A 89 -19.70 -3.77 -0.85
CA PRO A 89 -19.70 -2.77 0.21
C PRO A 89 -18.37 -2.78 0.97
N PHE A 90 -17.89 -1.59 1.35
CA PHE A 90 -16.65 -1.50 2.11
C PHE A 90 -16.81 -2.14 3.51
N SER A 91 -15.97 -3.12 3.78
CA SER A 91 -15.66 -3.63 5.12
C SER A 91 -14.22 -4.13 5.13
N GLN A 92 -13.56 -4.12 6.30
CA GLN A 92 -12.20 -4.66 6.43
C GLN A 92 -12.13 -6.17 6.10
N GLU A 93 -13.23 -6.89 6.33
CA GLU A 93 -13.33 -8.31 6.00
C GLU A 93 -13.41 -8.54 4.49
N ASN A 94 -14.11 -7.65 3.78
CA ASN A 94 -14.28 -7.70 2.33
C ASN A 94 -13.00 -7.33 1.57
N VAL A 95 -11.99 -6.75 2.22
CA VAL A 95 -10.69 -6.47 1.58
C VAL A 95 -10.11 -7.77 0.99
N ARG A 96 -10.27 -8.90 1.68
CA ARG A 96 -9.78 -10.22 1.21
C ARG A 96 -10.57 -10.78 0.03
N SER A 97 -11.73 -10.21 -0.29
CA SER A 97 -12.54 -10.59 -1.44
C SER A 97 -12.11 -9.89 -2.73
N LEU A 98 -11.24 -8.88 -2.64
CA LEU A 98 -10.58 -8.29 -3.81
C LEU A 98 -9.68 -9.34 -4.47
N ASP A 99 -9.54 -9.26 -5.79
CA ASP A 99 -8.63 -10.13 -6.51
C ASP A 99 -7.17 -9.89 -6.07
N PHE A 100 -6.35 -10.92 -6.26
CA PHE A 100 -4.97 -10.88 -5.79
C PHE A 100 -4.12 -9.80 -6.49
N SER A 101 -4.44 -9.45 -7.74
CA SER A 101 -3.73 -8.40 -8.49
C SER A 101 -3.97 -7.04 -7.84
N THR A 102 -5.24 -6.70 -7.60
CA THR A 102 -5.64 -5.48 -6.88
C THR A 102 -5.00 -5.40 -5.50
N LEU A 103 -4.97 -6.52 -4.75
CA LEU A 103 -4.34 -6.58 -3.44
C LEU A 103 -2.84 -6.28 -3.49
N ILE A 104 -2.12 -6.83 -4.47
CA ILE A 104 -0.69 -6.55 -4.66
C ILE A 104 -0.46 -5.08 -5.01
N GLU A 105 -1.26 -4.52 -5.92
CA GLU A 105 -1.13 -3.14 -6.35
C GLU A 105 -1.40 -2.17 -5.19
N LEU A 106 -2.47 -2.39 -4.42
CA LEU A 106 -2.75 -1.65 -3.19
C LEU A 106 -1.62 -1.75 -2.18
N ALA A 107 -1.08 -2.95 -1.95
CA ALA A 107 0.03 -3.16 -1.02
C ALA A 107 1.30 -2.46 -1.48
N THR A 108 1.55 -2.43 -2.80
CA THR A 108 2.69 -1.73 -3.41
C THR A 108 2.55 -0.21 -3.28
N HIS A 109 1.36 0.33 -3.55
CA HIS A 109 1.08 1.76 -3.32
C HIS A 109 1.20 2.14 -1.84
N ALA A 110 0.65 1.32 -0.94
CA ALA A 110 0.74 1.53 0.50
C ALA A 110 2.20 1.55 0.98
N MET A 111 3.01 0.61 0.50
CA MET A 111 4.45 0.55 0.74
C MET A 111 5.16 1.80 0.21
N ASN A 112 4.89 2.20 -1.04
CA ASN A 112 5.47 3.39 -1.63
C ASN A 112 5.13 4.65 -0.81
N PHE A 113 3.90 4.81 -0.34
CA PHE A 113 3.51 5.92 0.54
C PHE A 113 4.24 5.87 1.89
N ALA A 114 4.47 4.67 2.44
CA ALA A 114 5.21 4.49 3.68
C ALA A 114 6.65 4.99 3.57
N PHE A 115 7.30 4.77 2.42
CA PHE A 115 8.70 5.14 2.17
C PHE A 115 8.89 6.53 1.56
N GLN A 116 8.00 7.01 0.69
CA GLN A 116 8.03 8.39 0.16
C GLN A 116 7.92 9.43 1.26
N SER A 117 7.28 9.09 2.39
CA SER A 117 7.24 9.94 3.58
C SER A 117 8.62 10.15 4.25
N ARG A 118 9.72 9.57 3.74
CA ARG A 118 11.10 9.95 4.12
C ARG A 118 11.59 11.26 3.45
N GLY A 119 10.99 11.67 2.33
CA GLY A 119 11.44 12.83 1.54
C GLY A 119 10.91 14.19 2.00
N ASN A 120 10.00 14.27 2.98
CA ASN A 120 9.38 15.53 3.40
C ASN A 120 9.77 15.97 4.82
N ALA A 121 11.04 15.76 5.18
CA ALA A 121 11.69 16.37 6.35
C ALA A 121 12.81 17.36 5.94
N GLY A 122 12.86 17.78 4.67
CA GLY A 122 13.79 18.79 4.17
C GLY A 122 13.03 19.82 3.34
N GLY A 123 12.59 20.91 3.97
CA GLY A 123 11.80 21.94 3.31
C GLY A 123 11.68 23.21 4.15
N SER A 124 12.83 23.81 4.45
CA SER A 124 13.04 25.21 4.82
C SER A 124 12.32 25.75 6.07
N GLU A 125 12.90 25.46 7.23
CA GLU A 125 13.28 26.59 8.10
C GLU A 125 14.44 27.31 7.41
N SER A 126 14.15 28.47 6.83
CA SER A 126 15.17 29.45 6.48
C SER A 126 14.65 30.80 6.94
N LYS A 127 15.27 31.22 8.05
CA LYS A 127 15.42 32.55 8.64
C LYS A 127 14.63 33.70 8.03
#